data_AF-J9UR85-F1
#
_entry.id   AF-J9UR85-F1
#
_cell.length_a   1.000
_cell.length_b   1.000
_cell.length_c   1.000
_cell.angle_alpha   90.00
_cell.angle_beta   90.00
_cell.angle_gamma   90.00
#
_symmetry.space_group_name_H-M   'P 1'
#
loop_
_entity.id
_entity.type
_entity.pdbx_description
1 polymer ?
#
loop_
_entity_poly.entity_id
_entity_poly.type
_entity_poly.pdbx_seq_one_letter_code
_entity_poly.pdbx_strand_id
1 'polypeptide(L)'
;MSDVMTPIPFGNLMNWVLEEKKSGKVFGISRAFKADKAKYYEIFGRKLETPIGPAAGPHTQLAQNIIAAYYTGSRFFELKTVQKMDGEELSKCVAKPCITANDECYNCEWSTELYVPQAFDEYVKAWVALKVIAKEWDLGEMDGFQFNMSVGYDYEGIKTEKIDTFIEGMKNASNTPIFKECKEWLTNNISRFKNFKKEDIDKINADICNSVTLSTLHGCPPTEIEKIASYLITEKN
;
A
#
# COMPACT_ATOMS: atom_id res chain seq x y z
N MET A 1 11.56 -17.88 10.60
CA MET A 1 10.46 -17.00 10.13
C MET A 1 9.16 -17.71 10.48
N SER A 2 8.21 -16.97 11.05
CA SER A 2 6.83 -17.46 11.27
C SER A 2 6.10 -17.48 9.92
N ASP A 3 5.07 -18.31 9.81
CA ASP A 3 4.15 -18.33 8.67
C ASP A 3 3.04 -17.27 8.80
N VAL A 4 2.98 -16.55 9.93
CA VAL A 4 2.03 -15.47 10.22
C VAL A 4 2.66 -14.11 9.94
N MET A 5 1.98 -13.27 9.15
CA MET A 5 2.38 -11.89 8.94
C MET A 5 2.03 -11.03 10.16
N THR A 6 3.00 -10.27 10.66
CA THR A 6 2.82 -9.38 11.83
C THR A 6 3.07 -7.93 11.42
N PRO A 7 2.04 -7.06 11.47
CA PRO A 7 2.19 -5.62 11.25
C PRO A 7 3.17 -4.98 12.24
N ILE A 8 3.95 -4.00 11.76
CA ILE A 8 4.89 -3.26 12.60
C ILE A 8 4.25 -1.90 12.96
N PRO A 9 4.28 -1.45 14.22
CA PRO A 9 3.84 -0.10 14.58
C PRO A 9 4.61 0.97 13.80
N PHE A 10 3.95 2.06 13.39
CA PHE A 10 4.55 3.06 12.51
C PHE A 10 5.88 3.62 13.04
N GLY A 11 5.93 3.93 14.33
CA GLY A 11 7.15 4.44 14.96
C GLY A 11 8.31 3.44 14.92
N ASN A 12 8.04 2.14 15.12
CA ASN A 12 9.07 1.10 15.04
C ASN A 12 9.55 0.90 13.61
N LEU A 13 8.63 0.95 12.63
CA LEU A 13 8.95 0.88 11.21
C LEU A 13 9.85 2.05 10.79
N MET A 14 9.46 3.28 11.12
CA MET A 14 10.24 4.48 10.79
C MET A 14 11.59 4.51 11.53
N ASN A 15 11.64 4.03 12.78
CA ASN A 15 12.90 3.86 13.49
C ASN A 15 13.85 2.94 12.74
N TRP A 16 13.40 1.76 12.32
CA TRP A 16 14.22 0.84 11.55
C TRP A 16 14.72 1.50 10.25
N VAL A 17 13.81 2.08 9.47
CA VAL A 17 14.13 2.75 8.20
C VAL A 17 15.19 3.84 8.38
N LEU A 18 15.04 4.70 9.39
CA LEU A 18 15.96 5.82 9.65
C LEU A 18 17.31 5.37 10.21
N GLU A 19 17.31 4.40 11.13
CA GLU A 19 18.55 3.89 11.72
C GLU A 19 19.38 3.13 10.69
N GLU A 20 18.75 2.28 9.89
CA GLU A 20 19.45 1.53 8.85
C GLU A 20 20.03 2.47 7.77
N LYS A 21 19.30 3.55 7.44
CA LYS A 21 19.76 4.56 6.47
C LYS A 21 21.07 5.21 6.85
N LYS A 22 21.43 5.29 8.14
CA LYS A 22 22.73 5.81 8.61
C LYS A 22 23.90 4.98 8.06
N SER A 23 23.67 3.67 7.83
CA SER A 23 24.64 2.77 7.18
C SER A 23 24.53 2.75 5.64
N GLY A 24 23.67 3.59 5.07
CA GLY A 24 23.43 3.66 3.63
C GLY A 24 22.44 2.64 3.09
N LYS A 25 21.72 1.90 3.94
CA LYS A 25 20.79 0.84 3.52
C LYS A 25 19.36 1.07 4.02
N VAL A 26 18.38 0.45 3.37
CA VAL A 26 16.98 0.35 3.84
C VAL A 26 16.51 -1.07 3.55
N PHE A 27 16.16 -1.82 4.60
CA PHE A 27 15.82 -3.25 4.54
C PHE A 27 16.87 -4.09 3.76
N GLY A 28 18.15 -3.83 4.01
CA GLY A 28 19.29 -4.48 3.36
C GLY A 28 19.65 -3.91 1.98
N ILE A 29 18.80 -3.07 1.37
CA ILE A 29 18.99 -2.52 0.03
C ILE A 29 19.94 -1.33 0.11
N SER A 30 21.10 -1.42 -0.56
CA SER A 30 22.15 -0.39 -0.53
C SER A 30 22.04 0.67 -1.62
N ARG A 31 21.16 0.48 -2.61
CA ARG A 31 21.03 1.37 -3.78
C ARG A 31 19.61 1.94 -3.86
N ALA A 32 19.50 3.24 -3.54
CA ALA A 32 18.27 3.99 -3.77
C ALA A 32 18.13 4.33 -5.26
N PHE A 33 16.89 4.33 -5.75
CA PHE A 33 16.53 4.96 -7.01
C PHE A 33 16.10 6.40 -6.76
N LYS A 34 16.65 7.33 -7.54
CA LYS A 34 16.25 8.74 -7.56
C LYS A 34 15.56 9.04 -8.88
N ALA A 35 14.30 9.45 -8.81
CA ALA A 35 13.52 9.83 -9.97
C ALA A 35 13.97 11.19 -10.55
N ASP A 36 13.83 11.35 -11.86
CA ASP A 36 13.92 12.64 -12.53
C ASP A 36 12.56 13.35 -12.39
N LYS A 37 12.48 14.30 -11.46
CA LYS A 37 11.23 15.00 -11.10
C LYS A 37 10.59 15.78 -12.24
N ALA A 38 11.39 16.12 -13.27
CA ALA A 38 10.95 16.80 -14.49
C ALA A 38 10.31 15.83 -15.50
N LYS A 39 10.55 14.53 -15.37
CA LYS A 39 9.96 13.48 -16.22
C LYS A 39 8.90 12.75 -15.42
N TYR A 40 7.65 12.89 -15.85
CA TYR A 40 6.54 12.21 -15.22
C TYR A 40 5.46 11.87 -16.24
N TYR A 41 4.64 10.90 -15.85
CA TYR A 41 3.41 10.52 -16.51
C TYR A 41 2.24 11.00 -15.67
N GLU A 42 1.07 11.10 -16.29
CA GLU A 42 -0.18 11.30 -15.58
C GLU A 42 -1.06 10.08 -15.82
N ILE A 43 -1.45 9.41 -14.73
CA ILE A 43 -2.36 8.27 -14.76
C ILE A 43 -3.44 8.56 -13.71
N PHE A 44 -4.70 8.33 -14.06
CA PHE A 44 -5.86 8.64 -13.21
C PHE A 44 -5.86 10.09 -12.66
N GLY A 45 -5.39 11.06 -13.46
CA GLY A 45 -5.33 12.47 -13.06
C GLY A 45 -4.31 12.79 -11.96
N ARG A 46 -3.37 11.88 -11.67
CA ARG A 46 -2.30 12.08 -10.69
C ARG A 46 -0.93 11.88 -11.34
N LYS A 47 0.08 12.56 -10.78
CA LYS A 47 1.48 12.46 -11.23
C LYS A 47 2.05 11.07 -10.93
N LEU A 48 2.94 10.59 -11.81
CA LEU A 48 3.66 9.34 -11.66
C LEU A 48 5.07 9.47 -12.24
N GLU A 49 6.11 9.47 -11.41
CA GLU A 49 7.49 9.71 -11.84
C GLU A 49 8.08 8.53 -12.65
N THR A 50 7.59 7.31 -12.45
CA THR A 50 7.97 6.13 -13.23
C THR A 50 6.76 5.23 -13.48
N PRO A 51 6.57 4.66 -14.67
CA PRO A 51 5.42 3.81 -15.00
C PRO A 51 5.63 2.36 -14.52
N ILE A 52 6.35 2.19 -13.40
CA ILE A 52 6.79 0.89 -12.90
C ILE A 52 6.37 0.77 -11.44
N GLY A 53 5.91 -0.41 -11.08
CA GLY A 53 5.85 -0.85 -9.72
C GLY A 53 5.09 -2.16 -9.58
N PRO A 54 4.89 -2.60 -8.34
CA PRO A 54 4.37 -3.93 -8.08
C PRO A 54 2.87 -4.06 -8.39
N ALA A 55 2.50 -5.22 -8.95
CA ALA A 55 1.10 -5.70 -9.02
C ALA A 55 0.59 -6.15 -7.64
N ALA A 56 -0.72 -6.35 -7.47
CA ALA A 56 -1.26 -6.92 -6.23
C ALA A 56 -0.66 -8.31 -5.97
N GLY A 57 -0.03 -8.49 -4.80
CA GLY A 57 0.66 -9.73 -4.47
C GLY A 57 1.35 -9.68 -3.10
N PRO A 58 2.14 -10.71 -2.75
CA PRO A 58 2.76 -10.83 -1.42
C PRO A 58 3.61 -9.59 -1.06
N HIS A 59 4.23 -8.99 -2.07
CA HIS A 59 5.10 -7.83 -1.94
C HIS A 59 4.35 -6.50 -1.73
N THR A 60 3.02 -6.46 -1.80
CA THR A 60 2.20 -5.26 -1.48
C THR A 60 1.26 -5.46 -0.29
N GLN A 61 1.59 -6.39 0.63
CA GLN A 61 0.83 -6.62 1.87
C GLN A 61 1.28 -5.76 3.04
N LEU A 62 2.60 -5.63 3.24
CA LEU A 62 3.18 -4.98 4.42
C LEU A 62 3.90 -3.68 4.04
N ALA A 63 3.88 -2.70 4.94
CA ALA A 63 4.42 -1.38 4.68
C ALA A 63 5.93 -1.41 4.36
N GLN A 64 6.71 -2.26 5.02
CA GLN A 64 8.14 -2.42 4.74
C GLN A 64 8.41 -2.89 3.31
N ASN A 65 7.56 -3.74 2.73
CA ASN A 65 7.74 -4.24 1.37
C ASN A 65 7.45 -3.13 0.36
N ILE A 66 6.41 -2.32 0.61
CA ILE A 66 6.07 -1.14 -0.21
C ILE A 66 7.18 -0.09 -0.15
N ILE A 67 7.73 0.17 1.05
CA ILE A 67 8.87 1.07 1.25
C ILE A 67 10.10 0.57 0.50
N ALA A 68 10.43 -0.72 0.60
CA ALA A 68 11.52 -1.33 -0.15
C ALA A 68 11.34 -1.16 -1.67
N ALA A 69 10.14 -1.45 -2.18
CA ALA A 69 9.81 -1.32 -3.59
C ALA A 69 9.90 0.14 -4.09
N TYR A 70 9.47 1.13 -3.30
CA TYR A 70 9.66 2.55 -3.62
C TYR A 70 11.12 2.94 -3.66
N TYR A 71 11.89 2.50 -2.66
CA TYR A 71 13.31 2.78 -2.52
C TYR A 71 14.11 2.28 -3.73
N THR A 72 13.66 1.18 -4.36
CA THR A 72 14.25 0.62 -5.58
C THR A 72 13.66 1.15 -6.89
N GLY A 73 12.70 2.09 -6.83
CA GLY A 73 12.23 2.84 -8.00
C GLY A 73 10.76 2.64 -8.38
N SER A 74 9.97 1.92 -7.60
CA SER A 74 8.52 1.81 -7.87
C SER A 74 7.81 3.13 -7.57
N ARG A 75 6.84 3.49 -8.41
CA ARG A 75 5.94 4.65 -8.20
C ARG A 75 4.47 4.32 -8.38
N PHE A 76 4.12 3.19 -8.98
CA PHE A 76 2.74 2.72 -9.06
C PHE A 76 2.60 1.44 -8.24
N PHE A 77 1.72 1.44 -7.24
CA PHE A 77 1.56 0.30 -6.35
C PHE A 77 0.13 -0.22 -6.42
N GLU A 78 -0.06 -1.40 -6.99
CA GLU A 78 -1.30 -2.11 -6.85
C GLU A 78 -1.27 -2.89 -5.52
N LEU A 79 -2.11 -2.46 -4.58
CA LEU A 79 -2.12 -2.99 -3.22
C LEU A 79 -2.77 -4.36 -3.20
N LYS A 80 -2.35 -5.23 -2.27
CA LYS A 80 -2.92 -6.58 -2.18
C LYS A 80 -4.44 -6.50 -2.00
N THR A 81 -5.15 -7.33 -2.74
CA THR A 81 -6.61 -7.42 -2.71
C THR A 81 -7.13 -7.67 -1.30
N VAL A 82 -8.09 -6.85 -0.87
CA VAL A 82 -8.94 -7.12 0.29
C VAL A 82 -10.26 -7.76 -0.15
N GLN A 83 -10.80 -8.63 0.70
CA GLN A 83 -12.06 -9.33 0.42
C GLN A 83 -12.81 -9.66 1.72
N LYS A 84 -14.02 -10.21 1.58
CA LYS A 84 -14.88 -10.56 2.70
C LYS A 84 -14.23 -11.53 3.69
N MET A 85 -13.59 -12.60 3.20
CA MET A 85 -12.83 -13.56 4.02
C MET A 85 -11.37 -13.09 4.16
N ASP A 86 -10.90 -12.89 5.39
CA ASP A 86 -9.61 -12.28 5.69
C ASP A 86 -8.96 -12.87 6.96
N GLY A 87 -7.72 -12.47 7.26
CA GLY A 87 -7.03 -12.84 8.49
C GLY A 87 -6.82 -14.34 8.68
N GLU A 88 -7.05 -14.82 9.90
CA GLU A 88 -6.81 -16.22 10.28
C GLU A 88 -7.68 -17.21 9.50
N GLU A 89 -8.93 -16.84 9.17
CA GLU A 89 -9.83 -17.67 8.37
C GLU A 89 -9.24 -17.94 6.99
N LEU A 90 -8.77 -16.87 6.32
CA LEU A 90 -8.14 -16.99 5.01
C LEU A 90 -6.81 -17.74 5.10
N SER A 91 -5.95 -17.40 6.06
CA SER A 91 -4.61 -18.01 6.17
C SER A 91 -4.69 -19.52 6.42
N LYS A 92 -5.73 -20.01 7.11
CA LYS A 92 -5.99 -21.46 7.27
C LYS A 92 -6.38 -22.17 5.96
N CYS A 93 -6.98 -21.45 5.01
CA CYS A 93 -7.34 -21.98 3.69
C CYS A 93 -6.15 -22.04 2.72
N VAL A 94 -5.07 -21.32 3.02
CA VAL A 94 -3.88 -21.26 2.17
C VAL A 94 -2.89 -22.37 2.55
N ALA A 95 -2.72 -23.35 1.66
CA ALA A 95 -1.71 -24.38 1.83
C ALA A 95 -0.30 -23.77 1.76
N LYS A 96 0.55 -24.05 2.75
CA LYS A 96 1.93 -23.54 2.82
C LYS A 96 2.95 -24.67 2.55
N PRO A 97 3.99 -24.47 1.71
CA PRO A 97 4.31 -23.24 0.97
C PRO A 97 3.28 -22.97 -0.14
N CYS A 98 2.75 -21.73 -0.18
CA CYS A 98 1.76 -21.32 -1.16
C CYS A 98 2.36 -20.80 -2.46
N ILE A 99 3.68 -20.56 -2.47
CA ILE A 99 4.45 -20.16 -3.64
C ILE A 99 5.68 -21.06 -3.71
N THR A 100 5.82 -21.74 -4.84
CA THR A 100 6.95 -22.63 -5.13
C THR A 100 7.67 -22.14 -6.37
N ALA A 101 8.81 -21.47 -6.17
CA ALA A 101 9.52 -20.72 -7.20
C ALA A 101 10.64 -21.50 -7.91
N ASN A 102 10.75 -22.82 -7.69
CA ASN A 102 11.88 -23.61 -8.21
C ASN A 102 11.82 -23.81 -9.74
N ASP A 103 10.64 -23.71 -10.34
CA ASP A 103 10.37 -23.96 -11.76
C ASP A 103 9.49 -22.85 -12.37
N GLU A 104 8.27 -23.15 -12.82
CA GLU A 104 7.33 -22.20 -13.45
C GLU A 104 6.70 -21.22 -12.47
N CYS A 105 7.08 -21.27 -11.18
CA CYS A 105 6.49 -20.51 -10.10
C CYS A 105 5.01 -20.85 -9.90
N TYR A 106 4.74 -21.99 -9.25
CA TYR A 106 3.37 -22.34 -8.88
C TYR A 106 2.92 -21.54 -7.66
N ASN A 107 1.85 -20.77 -7.83
CA ASN A 107 1.26 -19.88 -6.84
C ASN A 107 -0.19 -20.28 -6.56
N CYS A 108 -0.49 -20.64 -5.31
CA CYS A 108 -1.85 -20.86 -4.79
C CYS A 108 -2.20 -19.90 -3.65
N GLU A 109 -1.50 -18.77 -3.54
CA GLU A 109 -1.79 -17.67 -2.63
C GLU A 109 -3.13 -17.00 -3.00
N TRP A 110 -3.84 -16.53 -1.99
CA TRP A 110 -5.14 -15.87 -2.13
C TRP A 110 -5.00 -14.35 -1.91
N SER A 111 -6.09 -13.65 -1.60
CA SER A 111 -6.12 -12.26 -1.13
C SER A 111 -5.30 -12.06 0.15
N THR A 112 -5.24 -10.83 0.68
CA THR A 112 -4.41 -10.52 1.85
C THR A 112 -4.63 -11.50 3.01
N GLU A 113 -3.52 -11.96 3.62
CA GLU A 113 -3.55 -12.78 4.83
C GLU A 113 -3.78 -11.94 6.11
N LEU A 114 -3.77 -10.61 5.98
CA LEU A 114 -4.10 -9.69 7.07
C LEU A 114 -5.62 -9.55 7.20
N TYR A 115 -6.08 -9.13 8.37
CA TYR A 115 -7.43 -8.58 8.48
C TYR A 115 -7.54 -7.29 7.66
N VAL A 116 -8.70 -7.00 7.08
CA VAL A 116 -8.90 -5.79 6.26
C VAL A 116 -8.48 -4.49 6.97
N PRO A 117 -8.81 -4.27 8.27
CA PRO A 117 -8.31 -3.11 9.00
C PRO A 117 -6.78 -3.07 9.16
N GLN A 118 -6.13 -4.23 9.29
CA GLN A 118 -4.66 -4.28 9.36
C GLN A 118 -4.03 -3.95 8.00
N ALA A 119 -4.60 -4.46 6.91
CA ALA A 119 -4.15 -4.12 5.56
C ALA A 119 -4.30 -2.62 5.30
N PHE A 120 -5.44 -2.04 5.69
CA PHE A 120 -5.67 -0.59 5.66
C PHE A 120 -4.57 0.18 6.41
N ASP A 121 -4.28 -0.20 7.66
CA ASP A 121 -3.25 0.45 8.47
C ASP A 121 -1.87 0.36 7.81
N GLU A 122 -1.49 -0.79 7.25
CA GLU A 122 -0.22 -0.96 6.52
C GLU A 122 -0.13 -0.03 5.30
N TYR A 123 -1.23 0.15 4.57
CA TYR A 123 -1.26 1.04 3.41
C TYR A 123 -1.16 2.52 3.82
N VAL A 124 -1.84 2.93 4.90
CA VAL A 124 -1.69 4.29 5.43
C VAL A 124 -0.26 4.55 5.92
N LYS A 125 0.33 3.61 6.66
CA LYS A 125 1.73 3.70 7.12
C LYS A 125 2.69 3.85 5.95
N ALA A 126 2.54 3.00 4.92
CA ALA A 126 3.35 3.07 3.72
C ALA A 126 3.20 4.42 3.01
N TRP A 127 1.95 4.87 2.80
CA TRP A 127 1.65 6.15 2.16
C TRP A 127 2.38 7.32 2.83
N VAL A 128 2.30 7.40 4.17
CA VAL A 128 2.97 8.44 4.94
C VAL A 128 4.50 8.28 4.86
N ALA A 129 5.03 7.07 5.07
CA ALA A 129 6.47 6.81 5.06
C ALA A 129 7.10 7.16 3.71
N LEU A 130 6.45 6.81 2.59
CA LEU A 130 6.93 7.09 1.24
C LEU A 130 7.11 8.58 1.00
N LYS A 131 6.15 9.42 1.41
CA LYS A 131 6.25 10.88 1.28
C LYS A 131 7.43 11.44 2.07
N VAL A 132 7.60 10.95 3.30
CA VAL A 132 8.71 11.36 4.17
C VAL A 132 10.05 11.03 3.53
N ILE A 133 10.26 9.77 3.10
CA ILE A 133 11.55 9.36 2.52
C ILE A 133 11.79 9.96 1.13
N ALA A 134 10.75 10.22 0.35
CA ALA A 134 10.84 10.91 -0.94
C ALA A 134 11.52 12.27 -0.78
N LYS A 135 11.01 13.05 0.19
CA LYS A 135 11.51 14.39 0.49
C LYS A 135 12.83 14.36 1.26
N GLU A 136 12.92 13.55 2.32
CA GLU A 136 14.07 13.52 3.23
C GLU A 136 15.35 13.13 2.49
N TRP A 137 15.27 12.19 1.54
CA TRP A 137 16.42 11.68 0.79
C TRP A 137 16.48 12.13 -0.66
N ASP A 138 15.62 13.07 -1.06
CA ASP A 138 15.53 13.61 -2.42
C ASP A 138 15.44 12.50 -3.49
N LEU A 139 14.57 11.51 -3.25
CA LEU A 139 14.34 10.38 -4.16
C LEU A 139 13.26 10.66 -5.21
N GLY A 140 12.42 11.66 -4.96
CA GLY A 140 11.26 12.02 -5.77
C GLY A 140 10.45 13.11 -5.08
N GLU A 141 9.32 13.47 -5.65
CA GLU A 141 8.33 14.34 -5.02
C GLU A 141 7.36 13.54 -4.11
N MET A 142 6.78 14.21 -3.12
CA MET A 142 5.81 13.59 -2.20
C MET A 142 4.53 13.11 -2.91
N ASP A 143 4.22 13.66 -4.07
CA ASP A 143 3.10 13.30 -4.93
C ASP A 143 3.55 12.59 -6.22
N GLY A 144 4.81 12.15 -6.29
CA GLY A 144 5.40 11.50 -7.47
C GLY A 144 5.00 10.03 -7.66
N PHE A 145 4.16 9.48 -6.78
CA PHE A 145 3.76 8.07 -6.77
C PHE A 145 2.26 7.93 -6.46
N GLN A 146 1.70 6.77 -6.79
CA GLN A 146 0.28 6.48 -6.65
C GLN A 146 0.05 5.09 -6.10
N PHE A 147 -0.99 4.97 -5.27
CA PHE A 147 -1.56 3.69 -4.88
C PHE A 147 -2.83 3.44 -5.68
N ASN A 148 -3.03 2.18 -6.02
CA ASN A 148 -4.24 1.64 -6.60
C ASN A 148 -4.73 0.56 -5.64
N MET A 149 -5.88 0.81 -4.99
CA MET A 149 -6.43 -0.18 -4.05
C MET A 149 -6.97 -1.37 -4.83
N SER A 150 -6.97 -2.56 -4.24
CA SER A 150 -7.60 -3.73 -4.86
C SER A 150 -8.65 -4.30 -3.94
N VAL A 151 -9.84 -4.53 -4.50
CA VAL A 151 -10.96 -5.18 -3.83
C VAL A 151 -11.44 -6.35 -4.68
N GLY A 152 -11.95 -7.39 -4.04
CA GLY A 152 -12.48 -8.55 -4.74
C GLY A 152 -13.60 -9.24 -3.99
N TYR A 153 -13.91 -10.46 -4.43
CA TYR A 153 -15.08 -11.29 -4.05
C TYR A 153 -16.30 -11.06 -4.96
N ASP A 154 -17.51 -11.36 -4.46
CA ASP A 154 -18.79 -11.10 -5.12
C ASP A 154 -19.35 -9.69 -4.80
N TYR A 155 -20.42 -9.31 -5.50
CA TYR A 155 -21.07 -7.99 -5.36
C TYR A 155 -21.52 -7.71 -3.93
N GLU A 156 -22.13 -8.69 -3.28
CA GLU A 156 -22.59 -8.56 -1.89
C GLU A 156 -21.42 -8.44 -0.92
N GLY A 157 -20.31 -9.12 -1.18
CA GLY A 157 -19.08 -9.04 -0.40
C GLY A 157 -18.43 -7.66 -0.48
N ILE A 158 -18.38 -7.07 -1.66
CA ILE A 158 -17.83 -5.72 -1.86
C ILE A 158 -18.68 -4.65 -1.18
N LYS A 159 -19.99 -4.89 -1.04
CA LYS A 159 -20.92 -4.00 -0.34
C LYS A 159 -20.95 -4.16 1.18
N THR A 160 -20.18 -5.10 1.73
CA THR A 160 -20.10 -5.24 3.19
C THR A 160 -19.48 -4.01 3.81
N GLU A 161 -19.95 -3.63 5.00
CA GLU A 161 -19.42 -2.48 5.77
C GLU A 161 -17.90 -2.53 5.93
N LYS A 162 -17.33 -3.73 6.08
CA LYS A 162 -15.88 -3.94 6.20
C LYS A 162 -15.12 -3.47 4.95
N ILE A 163 -15.59 -3.83 3.75
CA ILE A 163 -14.95 -3.44 2.49
C ILE A 163 -15.30 -1.99 2.14
N ASP A 164 -16.52 -1.56 2.42
CA ASP A 164 -16.96 -0.17 2.26
C ASP A 164 -16.08 0.79 3.06
N THR A 165 -15.89 0.51 4.36
CA THR A 165 -15.00 1.28 5.25
C THR A 165 -13.58 1.33 4.73
N PHE A 166 -13.06 0.22 4.18
CA PHE A 166 -11.75 0.19 3.55
C PHE A 166 -11.68 1.12 2.33
N ILE A 167 -12.64 1.03 1.40
CA ILE A 167 -12.68 1.86 0.19
C ILE A 167 -12.75 3.34 0.57
N GLU A 168 -13.70 3.73 1.44
CA GLU A 168 -13.86 5.14 1.84
C GLU A 168 -12.64 5.65 2.62
N GLY A 169 -12.04 4.82 3.47
CA GLY A 169 -10.80 5.16 4.17
C GLY A 169 -9.61 5.34 3.23
N MET A 170 -9.50 4.52 2.18
CA MET A 170 -8.46 4.65 1.16
C MET A 170 -8.71 5.86 0.24
N LYS A 171 -9.97 6.25 0.01
CA LYS A 171 -10.30 7.51 -0.66
C LYS A 171 -9.89 8.71 0.19
N ASN A 172 -10.13 8.67 1.50
CA ASN A 172 -9.72 9.72 2.42
C ASN A 172 -9.46 9.20 3.84
N ALA A 173 -8.19 9.21 4.24
CA ALA A 173 -7.75 8.68 5.53
C ALA A 173 -7.77 9.72 6.68
N SER A 174 -8.24 10.95 6.44
CA SER A 174 -7.99 12.11 7.34
C SER A 174 -8.51 11.89 8.77
N ASN A 175 -9.62 11.17 8.90
CA ASN A 175 -10.26 10.91 10.17
C ASN A 175 -9.82 9.61 10.84
N THR A 176 -9.00 8.79 10.16
CA THR A 176 -8.60 7.47 10.67
C THR A 176 -7.57 7.56 11.79
N PRO A 177 -7.63 6.66 12.80
CA PRO A 177 -6.67 6.64 13.90
C PRO A 177 -5.22 6.51 13.41
N ILE A 178 -4.96 5.60 12.46
CA ILE A 178 -3.61 5.33 11.98
C ILE A 178 -2.99 6.53 11.26
N PHE A 179 -3.76 7.29 10.48
CA PHE A 179 -3.24 8.50 9.82
C PHE A 179 -2.85 9.58 10.84
N LYS A 180 -3.68 9.75 11.88
CA LYS A 180 -3.41 10.67 13.00
C LYS A 180 -2.17 10.24 13.79
N GLU A 181 -2.05 8.95 14.12
CA GLU A 181 -0.87 8.37 14.78
C GLU A 181 0.40 8.64 13.97
N CYS A 182 0.35 8.43 12.64
CA CYS A 182 1.50 8.67 11.78
C CYS A 182 1.92 10.16 11.79
N LYS A 183 0.96 11.09 11.64
CA LYS A 183 1.25 12.54 11.70
C LYS A 183 1.77 12.99 13.07
N GLU A 184 1.21 12.46 14.15
CA GLU A 184 1.66 12.75 15.51
C GLU A 184 3.10 12.26 15.73
N TRP A 185 3.41 11.03 15.31
CA TRP A 185 4.75 10.49 15.40
C TRP A 185 5.76 11.36 14.64
N LEU A 186 5.43 11.79 13.41
CA LEU A 186 6.28 12.70 12.63
C LEU A 186 6.48 14.05 13.32
N THR A 187 5.42 14.60 13.94
CA THR A 187 5.50 15.87 14.68
C THR A 187 6.45 15.76 15.86
N ASN A 188 6.32 14.68 16.64
CA ASN A 188 7.15 14.44 17.83
C ASN A 188 8.61 14.11 17.47
N ASN A 189 8.87 13.65 16.24
CA ASN A 189 10.19 13.22 15.76
C ASN A 189 10.80 14.16 14.71
N ILE A 190 10.24 15.36 14.51
CA ILE A 190 10.62 16.24 13.39
C ILE A 190 12.10 16.61 13.38
N SER A 191 12.73 16.69 14.56
CA SER A 191 14.16 17.00 14.73
C SER A 191 15.10 15.94 14.15
N ARG A 192 14.60 14.75 13.80
CA ARG A 192 15.38 13.65 13.21
C ARG A 192 15.58 13.80 11.70
N PHE A 193 14.83 14.69 11.06
CA PHE A 193 14.85 14.89 9.61
C PHE A 193 15.67 16.14 9.23
N LYS A 194 16.43 16.04 8.14
CA LYS A 194 17.26 17.14 7.63
C LYS A 194 16.53 17.98 6.60
N ASN A 195 15.79 17.34 5.69
CA ASN A 195 15.15 17.98 4.54
C ASN A 195 13.61 18.00 4.66
N PHE A 196 13.01 17.02 5.34
CA PHE A 196 11.58 17.01 5.63
C PHE A 196 11.26 17.93 6.82
N LYS A 197 10.35 18.89 6.64
CA LYS A 197 10.05 19.95 7.63
C LYS A 197 8.66 19.85 8.22
N LYS A 198 8.41 20.62 9.29
CA LYS A 198 7.12 20.62 9.99
C LYS A 198 5.99 20.99 9.04
N GLU A 199 6.21 21.98 8.18
CA GLU A 199 5.22 22.38 7.15
C GLU A 199 4.92 21.26 6.14
N ASP A 200 5.82 20.30 5.94
CA ASP A 200 5.60 19.18 5.00
C ASP A 200 4.67 18.12 5.60
N ILE A 201 4.55 18.03 6.92
CA ILE A 201 3.59 17.14 7.60
C ILE A 201 2.15 17.48 7.18
N ASP A 202 1.86 18.76 7.00
CA ASP A 202 0.53 19.22 6.58
C ASP A 202 0.28 19.05 5.08
N LYS A 203 1.33 18.86 4.29
CA LYS A 203 1.25 18.54 2.85
C LYS A 203 1.07 17.05 2.57
N ILE A 204 1.15 16.19 3.59
CA ILE A 204 0.78 14.78 3.47
C ILE A 204 -0.74 14.72 3.29
N ASN A 205 -1.16 14.59 2.05
CA ASN A 205 -2.58 14.48 1.71
C ASN A 205 -3.16 13.15 2.23
N ALA A 206 -4.40 13.22 2.70
CA ALA A 206 -5.14 12.06 3.19
C ALA A 206 -5.83 11.28 2.05
N ASP A 207 -5.85 11.82 0.83
CA ASP A 207 -6.49 11.18 -0.33
C ASP A 207 -5.57 10.13 -0.97
N ILE A 208 -5.56 8.92 -0.40
CA ILE A 208 -4.57 7.88 -0.73
C ILE A 208 -4.80 7.31 -2.13
N CYS A 209 -6.02 6.85 -2.44
CA CYS A 209 -6.38 6.23 -3.71
C CYS A 209 -7.54 6.96 -4.39
N ASN A 210 -7.47 7.09 -5.71
CA ASN A 210 -8.57 7.50 -6.58
C ASN A 210 -8.77 6.51 -7.75
N SER A 211 -8.22 5.31 -7.61
CA SER A 211 -8.33 4.21 -8.55
C SER A 211 -8.49 2.91 -7.76
N VAL A 212 -9.15 1.94 -8.40
CA VAL A 212 -9.39 0.61 -7.83
C VAL A 212 -9.20 -0.46 -8.89
N THR A 213 -8.45 -1.52 -8.56
CA THR A 213 -8.42 -2.78 -9.30
C THR A 213 -9.48 -3.72 -8.75
N LEU A 214 -10.41 -4.14 -9.61
CA LEU A 214 -11.37 -5.20 -9.32
C LEU A 214 -10.73 -6.57 -9.56
N SER A 215 -10.56 -7.34 -8.48
CA SER A 215 -10.11 -8.74 -8.53
C SER A 215 -11.31 -9.68 -8.42
N THR A 216 -11.53 -10.49 -9.45
CA THR A 216 -12.68 -11.42 -9.50
C THR A 216 -12.23 -12.85 -9.27
N LEU A 217 -13.10 -13.65 -8.66
CA LEU A 217 -12.83 -15.07 -8.43
C LEU A 217 -12.74 -15.82 -9.77
N HIS A 218 -11.97 -16.92 -9.79
CA HIS A 218 -11.97 -17.82 -10.94
C HIS A 218 -13.39 -18.28 -11.26
N GLY A 219 -13.82 -18.07 -12.52
CA GLY A 219 -15.17 -18.41 -12.96
C GLY A 219 -16.26 -17.43 -12.54
N CYS A 220 -15.92 -16.22 -12.06
CA CYS A 220 -16.90 -15.17 -11.75
C CYS A 220 -17.77 -14.89 -12.99
N PRO A 221 -19.11 -14.98 -12.89
CA PRO A 221 -20.00 -14.75 -14.03
C PRO A 221 -19.85 -13.33 -14.58
N PRO A 222 -19.88 -13.12 -15.92
CA PRO A 222 -19.75 -11.77 -16.50
C PRO A 222 -20.75 -10.75 -15.95
N THR A 223 -21.98 -11.17 -15.67
CA THR A 223 -23.03 -10.32 -15.06
C THR A 223 -22.68 -9.87 -13.65
N GLU A 224 -21.91 -10.66 -12.92
CA GLU A 224 -21.45 -10.32 -11.57
C GLU A 224 -20.33 -9.28 -11.64
N ILE A 225 -19.38 -9.47 -12.57
CA ILE A 225 -18.32 -8.50 -12.87
C ILE A 225 -18.93 -7.15 -13.26
N GLU A 226 -19.93 -7.15 -14.14
CA GLU A 226 -20.62 -5.93 -14.59
C GLU A 226 -21.28 -5.20 -13.42
N LYS A 227 -22.02 -5.90 -12.56
CA LYS A 227 -22.65 -5.29 -11.36
C LYS A 227 -21.62 -4.63 -10.45
N ILE A 228 -20.51 -5.32 -10.17
CA ILE A 228 -19.45 -4.80 -9.31
C ILE A 228 -18.82 -3.57 -9.96
N ALA A 229 -18.45 -3.66 -11.24
CA ALA A 229 -17.83 -2.55 -11.96
C ALA A 229 -18.75 -1.33 -12.02
N SER A 230 -20.04 -1.52 -12.34
CA SER A 230 -21.04 -0.45 -12.31
C SER A 230 -21.13 0.20 -10.93
N TYR A 231 -21.23 -0.59 -9.86
CA TYR A 231 -21.28 -0.05 -8.50
C TYR A 231 -20.04 0.74 -8.12
N LEU A 232 -18.83 0.24 -8.42
CA LEU A 232 -17.60 0.97 -8.12
C LEU A 232 -17.52 2.29 -8.89
N ILE A 233 -18.01 2.33 -10.13
CA ILE A 233 -18.01 3.54 -10.96
C ILE A 233 -19.09 4.53 -10.53
N THR A 234 -20.30 4.08 -10.18
CA THR A 234 -21.43 4.99 -9.90
C THR A 234 -21.51 5.41 -8.44
N GLU A 235 -21.25 4.50 -7.50
CA GLU A 235 -21.43 4.75 -6.06
C GLU A 235 -20.11 5.05 -5.33
N LYS A 236 -18.96 4.66 -5.90
CA LYS A 236 -17.65 4.74 -5.23
C LYS A 236 -16.60 5.66 -5.86
N ASN A 237 -16.97 6.44 -6.88
CA ASN A 237 -16.09 7.43 -7.52
C ASN A 237 -15.50 8.44 -6.54
#